data_AF-A0A812I9T1-F1
#
_entry.id   AF-A0A812I9T1-F1
#
_cell.length_a   1.000
_cell.length_b   1.000
_cell.length_c   1.000
_cell.angle_alpha   90.00
_cell.angle_beta   90.00
_cell.angle_gamma   90.00
#
_symmetry.space_group_name_H-M   'P 1'
#
loop_
_entity.id
_entity.type
_entity.pdbx_description
1 polymer ?
#
loop_
_entity_poly.entity_id
_entity_poly.type
_entity_poly.pdbx_seq_one_letter_code
_entity_poly.pdbx_strand_id
1 'polypeptide(L)'
;MLKSNGSYGYTPVGRTAAQKAVMENHKQSMFILGIGLLLILIVLTLAFCYTWYSTKVPLSCTAPLSLYFWLAGISNFFLAVLLVIGMYLMQGMMLAVSHHAVAQIMEEHAQTYSIAGGQHSVSAAAHRSEFQESALHYGGGMTAVLVLQSVVMLAQIGLGIYGIVQVLQVQRADDGYLCGESINVFWTLLGLHFIQNTCVVGKLSKGLQHHPRGIDEDVLDSD
;
A
#
# COMPACT_ATOMS: atom_id res chain seq x y z
N MET A 1 -65.97 9.45 -5.47
CA MET A 1 -64.87 9.16 -4.53
C MET A 1 -64.18 7.88 -4.99
N LEU A 2 -63.04 7.99 -5.67
CA LEU A 2 -62.25 6.83 -6.11
C LEU A 2 -61.11 6.60 -5.11
N LYS A 3 -61.15 5.45 -4.45
CA LYS A 3 -60.18 5.00 -3.46
C LYS A 3 -59.00 4.36 -4.22
N SER A 4 -57.89 5.09 -4.32
CA SER A 4 -56.63 4.57 -4.87
C SER A 4 -55.94 3.73 -3.79
N ASN A 5 -55.92 2.41 -3.97
CA ASN A 5 -55.07 1.48 -3.21
C ASN A 5 -54.03 0.90 -4.17
N GLY A 6 -53.03 1.69 -4.52
CA GLY A 6 -51.81 1.23 -5.19
C GLY A 6 -50.71 0.99 -4.17
N SER A 7 -50.76 -0.15 -3.47
CA SER A 7 -49.65 -0.61 -2.63
C SER A 7 -48.57 -1.21 -3.53
N TYR A 8 -47.71 -0.35 -4.09
CA TYR A 8 -46.50 -0.81 -4.78
C TYR A 8 -45.55 -1.39 -3.74
N GLY A 9 -45.49 -2.72 -3.69
CA GLY A 9 -44.52 -3.47 -2.90
C GLY A 9 -43.11 -3.22 -3.43
N TYR A 10 -42.42 -2.25 -2.85
CA TYR A 10 -40.97 -2.13 -2.96
C TYR A 10 -40.32 -3.23 -2.11
N THR A 11 -40.03 -4.38 -2.69
CA THR A 11 -39.08 -5.32 -2.08
C THR A 11 -37.66 -4.73 -2.18
N PRO A 12 -36.93 -4.54 -1.05
CA PRO A 12 -35.64 -3.85 -1.01
C PRO A 12 -34.49 -4.76 -1.46
N VAL A 13 -34.62 -5.40 -2.63
CA VAL A 13 -33.63 -6.37 -3.14
C VAL A 13 -32.32 -5.68 -3.57
N GLY A 14 -32.37 -4.41 -3.99
CA GLY A 14 -31.18 -3.62 -4.31
C GLY A 14 -30.38 -3.14 -3.09
N ARG A 15 -31.04 -2.97 -1.93
CA ARG A 15 -30.40 -2.47 -0.70
C ARG A 15 -29.46 -3.52 -0.10
N THR A 16 -29.84 -4.79 -0.16
CA THR A 16 -29.07 -5.90 0.42
C THR A 16 -27.82 -6.24 -0.39
N ALA A 17 -27.85 -6.16 -1.72
CA ALA A 17 -26.68 -6.41 -2.57
C ALA A 17 -25.62 -5.30 -2.44
N ALA A 18 -26.06 -4.03 -2.48
CA ALA A 18 -25.16 -2.88 -2.29
C ALA A 18 -24.59 -2.81 -0.86
N GLN A 19 -25.41 -3.06 0.17
CA GLN A 19 -24.92 -3.13 1.56
C GLN A 19 -23.95 -4.29 1.76
N LYS A 20 -24.18 -5.44 1.11
CA LYS A 20 -23.25 -6.58 1.17
C LYS A 20 -21.91 -6.26 0.49
N ALA A 21 -21.93 -5.61 -0.68
CA ALA A 21 -20.72 -5.17 -1.37
C ALA A 21 -19.91 -4.14 -0.56
N VAL A 22 -20.58 -3.18 0.07
CA VAL A 22 -19.94 -2.19 0.96
C VAL A 22 -19.31 -2.88 2.19
N MET A 23 -20.02 -3.85 2.79
CA MET A 23 -19.51 -4.58 3.95
C MET A 23 -18.31 -5.48 3.60
N GLU A 24 -18.32 -6.13 2.43
CA GLU A 24 -17.19 -6.92 1.93
C GLU A 24 -15.98 -6.05 1.61
N ASN A 25 -16.18 -4.90 0.96
CA ASN A 25 -15.11 -3.91 0.71
C ASN A 25 -14.52 -3.36 2.01
N HIS A 26 -15.35 -3.08 3.01
CA HIS A 26 -14.89 -2.62 4.32
C HIS A 26 -14.04 -3.68 5.04
N LYS A 27 -14.47 -4.94 4.98
CA LYS A 27 -13.71 -6.08 5.54
C LYS A 27 -12.36 -6.25 4.85
N GLN A 28 -12.32 -6.15 3.52
CA GLN A 28 -11.06 -6.22 2.75
C GLN A 28 -10.15 -5.04 3.09
N SER A 29 -10.69 -3.82 3.20
CA SER A 29 -9.94 -2.62 3.57
C SER A 29 -9.28 -2.76 4.95
N MET A 30 -10.04 -3.20 5.97
CA MET A 30 -9.49 -3.45 7.31
C MET A 30 -8.38 -4.51 7.29
N PHE A 31 -8.54 -5.57 6.51
CA PHE A 31 -7.53 -6.62 6.39
C PHE A 31 -6.25 -6.11 5.74
N ILE A 32 -6.35 -5.28 4.70
CA ILE A 32 -5.21 -4.66 4.03
C ILE A 32 -4.47 -3.72 4.99
N LEU A 33 -5.20 -2.86 5.71
CA LEU A 33 -4.63 -1.94 6.69
C LEU A 33 -3.95 -2.69 7.84
N GLY A 34 -4.57 -3.77 8.34
CA GLY A 34 -3.99 -4.61 9.38
C GLY A 34 -2.68 -5.26 8.96
N ILE A 35 -2.60 -5.80 7.75
CA ILE A 35 -1.35 -6.33 7.20
C ILE A 35 -0.31 -5.23 7.01
N GLY A 36 -0.72 -4.06 6.50
CA GLY A 36 0.17 -2.91 6.34
C GLY A 36 0.81 -2.48 7.66
N LEU A 37 0.01 -2.36 8.73
CA LEU A 37 0.49 -2.04 10.07
C LEU A 37 1.49 -3.08 10.57
N LEU A 38 1.18 -4.37 10.40
CA LEU A 38 2.08 -5.46 10.79
C LEU A 38 3.43 -5.37 10.04
N LEU A 39 3.41 -5.08 8.74
CA LEU A 39 4.64 -4.88 7.96
C LEU A 39 5.46 -3.71 8.49
N ILE A 40 4.82 -2.57 8.80
CA ILE A 40 5.51 -1.41 9.40
C ILE A 40 6.19 -1.78 10.71
N LEU A 41 5.51 -2.52 11.59
CA LEU A 41 6.08 -2.97 12.86
C LEU A 41 7.31 -3.88 12.64
N ILE A 42 7.25 -4.78 11.66
CA ILE A 42 8.39 -5.64 11.30
C ILE A 42 9.56 -4.79 10.80
N VAL A 43 9.32 -3.83 9.89
CA VAL A 43 10.37 -2.96 9.33
C VAL A 43 11.00 -2.09 10.44
N LEU A 44 10.20 -1.54 11.34
CA LEU A 44 10.70 -0.76 12.48
C LEU A 44 11.52 -1.61 13.45
N THR A 45 11.09 -2.85 13.69
CA THR A 45 11.84 -3.80 14.52
C THR A 45 13.19 -4.11 13.88
N LEU A 46 13.22 -4.33 12.56
CA LEU A 46 14.47 -4.53 11.82
C LEU A 46 15.35 -3.28 11.88
N ALA A 47 14.79 -2.09 11.63
CA ALA A 47 15.52 -0.82 11.73
C ALA A 47 16.17 -0.67 13.12
N PHE A 48 15.43 -0.98 14.18
CA PHE A 48 15.93 -0.98 15.55
C PHE A 48 17.04 -2.02 15.74
N CYS A 49 16.85 -3.27 15.31
CA CYS A 49 17.86 -4.32 15.40
C CYS A 49 19.15 -3.94 14.68
N TYR A 50 19.06 -3.41 13.45
CA TYR A 50 20.20 -2.92 12.68
C TYR A 50 20.94 -1.79 13.42
N THR A 51 20.23 -0.76 13.85
CA THR A 51 20.83 0.38 14.56
C THR A 51 21.41 -0.04 15.91
N TRP A 52 20.72 -0.87 16.68
CA TRP A 52 21.21 -1.40 17.94
C TRP A 52 22.50 -2.21 17.75
N TYR A 53 22.51 -3.11 16.77
CA TYR A 53 23.66 -3.96 16.52
C TYR A 53 24.87 -3.20 15.98
N SER A 54 24.68 -2.05 15.32
CA SER A 54 25.77 -1.15 14.92
C SER A 54 26.66 -0.74 16.10
N THR A 55 26.10 -0.65 17.31
CA THR A 55 26.81 -0.30 18.55
C THR A 55 27.52 -1.49 19.21
N LYS A 56 27.21 -2.71 18.77
CA LYS A 56 27.76 -3.96 19.33
C LYS A 56 28.91 -4.52 18.50
N VAL A 57 29.18 -3.97 17.32
CA VAL A 57 30.32 -4.35 16.51
C VAL A 57 31.62 -4.00 17.26
N PRO A 58 32.53 -4.97 17.49
CA PRO A 58 33.80 -4.69 18.15
C PRO A 58 34.61 -3.66 17.36
N LEU A 59 35.22 -2.69 18.06
CA LEU A 59 36.15 -1.72 17.44
C LEU A 59 37.39 -2.39 16.81
N SER A 60 37.68 -3.62 17.21
CA SER A 60 38.75 -4.46 16.67
C SER A 60 38.45 -5.03 15.28
N CYS A 61 37.20 -4.96 14.81
CA CYS A 61 36.84 -5.40 13.47
C CYS A 61 37.32 -4.37 12.44
N THR A 62 38.23 -4.79 11.55
CA THR A 62 38.85 -3.95 10.52
C THR A 62 37.87 -3.49 9.43
N ALA A 63 36.78 -4.24 9.22
CA ALA A 63 35.74 -3.86 8.28
C ALA A 63 34.75 -2.86 8.87
N PRO A 64 34.25 -1.90 8.07
CA PRO A 64 33.25 -0.92 8.49
C PRO A 64 31.83 -1.54 8.61
N LEU A 65 31.69 -2.70 9.26
CA LEU A 65 30.40 -3.37 9.48
C LEU A 65 29.44 -2.51 10.32
N SER A 66 29.98 -1.75 11.29
CA SER A 66 29.17 -0.83 12.10
C SER A 66 28.47 0.22 11.25
N LEU A 67 29.19 0.81 10.29
CA LEU A 67 28.63 1.78 9.34
C LEU A 67 27.55 1.15 8.47
N TYR A 68 27.78 -0.07 7.97
CA TYR A 68 26.76 -0.81 7.23
C TYR A 68 25.47 -1.01 8.05
N PHE A 69 25.59 -1.52 9.27
CA PHE A 69 24.42 -1.75 10.14
C PHE A 69 23.67 -0.45 10.43
N TRP A 70 24.39 0.65 10.65
CA TRP A 70 23.80 1.96 10.88
C TRP A 70 23.05 2.49 9.64
N LEU A 71 23.67 2.45 8.46
CA LEU A 71 23.03 2.85 7.20
C LEU A 71 21.82 1.98 6.87
N ALA A 72 21.89 0.67 7.15
CA ALA A 72 20.78 -0.26 6.92
C ALA A 72 19.61 0.03 7.87
N GLY A 73 19.91 0.37 9.13
CA GLY A 73 18.92 0.81 10.11
C GLY A 73 18.21 2.09 9.68
N ILE A 74 18.96 3.11 9.26
CA ILE A 74 18.41 4.36 8.74
C ILE A 74 17.56 4.14 7.50
N SER A 75 18.06 3.35 6.55
CA SER A 75 17.32 3.05 5.32
C SER A 75 16.00 2.34 5.61
N ASN A 76 15.98 1.37 6.53
CA ASN A 76 14.75 0.70 6.97
C ASN A 76 13.80 1.66 7.69
N PHE A 77 14.32 2.59 8.51
CA PHE A 77 13.49 3.61 9.13
C PHE A 77 12.81 4.51 8.09
N PHE A 78 13.55 5.00 7.09
CA PHE A 78 12.95 5.77 5.98
C PHE A 78 11.90 4.97 5.22
N LEU A 79 12.16 3.67 4.96
CA LEU A 79 11.17 2.79 4.33
C LEU A 79 9.90 2.66 5.19
N ALA A 80 10.02 2.52 6.51
CA ALA A 80 8.87 2.47 7.41
C ALA A 80 8.04 3.76 7.36
N VAL A 81 8.70 4.94 7.35
CA VAL A 81 8.02 6.23 7.20
C VAL A 81 7.25 6.31 5.87
N LEU A 82 7.85 5.85 4.77
CA LEU A 82 7.18 5.80 3.47
C LEU A 82 5.98 4.86 3.46
N LEU A 83 6.08 3.71 4.14
CA LEU A 83 4.96 2.78 4.30
C LEU A 83 3.81 3.38 5.13
N VAL A 84 4.12 4.15 6.18
CA VAL A 84 3.10 4.88 6.97
C VAL A 84 2.40 5.92 6.09
N ILE A 85 3.15 6.74 5.35
CA ILE A 85 2.58 7.75 4.44
C ILE A 85 1.75 7.06 3.35
N GLY A 86 2.28 5.99 2.75
CA GLY A 86 1.57 5.20 1.74
C GLY A 86 0.27 4.60 2.27
N MET A 87 0.28 4.07 3.50
CA MET A 87 -0.95 3.60 4.15
C MET A 87 -1.96 4.71 4.39
N TYR A 88 -1.53 5.88 4.85
CA TYR A 88 -2.40 7.04 5.04
C TYR A 88 -3.06 7.47 3.71
N LEU A 89 -2.27 7.54 2.63
CA LEU A 89 -2.76 7.88 1.31
C LEU A 89 -3.70 6.79 0.76
N MET A 90 -3.36 5.51 0.95
CA MET A 90 -4.21 4.39 0.54
C MET A 90 -5.55 4.39 1.30
N GLN A 91 -5.55 4.71 2.59
CA GLN A 91 -6.77 4.90 3.37
C GLN A 91 -7.60 6.07 2.81
N GLY A 92 -6.97 7.20 2.48
CA GLY A 92 -7.63 8.34 1.83
C GLY A 92 -8.24 7.98 0.47
N MET A 93 -7.52 7.22 -0.36
CA MET A 93 -8.03 6.70 -1.63
C MET A 93 -9.22 5.76 -1.42
N MET A 94 -9.14 4.81 -0.48
CA MET A 94 -10.23 3.88 -0.21
C MET A 94 -11.48 4.61 0.30
N LEU A 95 -11.32 5.63 1.14
CA LEU A 95 -12.42 6.48 1.59
C LEU A 95 -13.02 7.26 0.40
N ALA A 96 -12.20 7.92 -0.41
CA ALA A 96 -12.65 8.66 -1.59
C ALA A 96 -13.41 7.77 -2.59
N VAL A 97 -12.89 6.56 -2.88
CA VAL A 97 -13.54 5.57 -3.74
C VAL A 97 -14.85 5.07 -3.12
N SER A 98 -14.90 4.85 -1.80
CA SER A 98 -16.13 4.44 -1.12
C SER A 98 -17.21 5.52 -1.18
N HIS A 99 -16.84 6.79 -1.02
CA HIS A 99 -17.76 7.92 -1.16
C HIS A 99 -18.21 8.10 -2.61
N HIS A 100 -17.32 7.92 -3.58
CA HIS A 100 -17.69 7.95 -5.00
C HIS A 100 -18.66 6.81 -5.35
N ALA A 101 -18.43 5.59 -4.85
CA ALA A 101 -19.32 4.46 -5.08
C ALA A 101 -20.70 4.69 -4.45
N VAL A 102 -20.75 5.24 -3.23
CA VAL A 102 -22.01 5.62 -2.57
C VAL A 102 -22.70 6.76 -3.34
N ALA A 103 -21.96 7.75 -3.82
CA ALA A 103 -22.48 8.84 -4.62
C ALA A 103 -23.04 8.35 -5.96
N GLN A 104 -22.37 7.40 -6.64
CA GLN A 104 -22.88 6.77 -7.85
C GLN A 104 -24.15 5.95 -7.59
N ILE A 105 -24.22 5.20 -6.50
CA ILE A 105 -25.44 4.46 -6.12
C ILE A 105 -26.59 5.43 -5.82
N MET A 106 -26.30 6.54 -5.13
CA MET A 106 -27.29 7.59 -4.88
C MET A 106 -27.72 8.29 -6.16
N GLU A 107 -26.80 8.52 -7.11
CA GLU A 107 -27.12 9.07 -8.42
C GLU A 107 -27.93 8.11 -9.26
N GLU A 108 -27.59 6.81 -9.36
CA GLU A 108 -28.41 5.82 -10.07
C GLU A 108 -29.82 5.73 -9.48
N HIS A 109 -29.93 5.74 -8.14
CA HIS A 109 -31.23 5.82 -7.48
C HIS A 109 -31.94 7.13 -7.80
N ALA A 110 -31.26 8.28 -7.70
CA ALA A 110 -31.83 9.58 -8.02
C ALA A 110 -32.20 9.71 -9.50
N GLN A 111 -31.48 9.05 -10.43
CA GLN A 111 -31.75 9.04 -11.86
C GLN A 111 -32.96 8.16 -12.19
N THR A 112 -33.09 7.04 -11.47
CA THR A 112 -34.30 6.21 -11.48
C THR A 112 -35.52 7.00 -10.96
N TYR A 113 -35.33 7.91 -10.00
CA TYR A 113 -36.37 8.84 -9.53
C TYR A 113 -36.53 10.10 -10.40
N SER A 114 -35.50 10.57 -11.10
CA SER A 114 -35.52 11.83 -11.88
C SER A 114 -36.22 11.69 -13.22
N ILE A 115 -36.47 10.46 -13.69
CA ILE A 115 -37.46 10.19 -14.75
C ILE A 115 -38.86 10.70 -14.33
N ALA A 116 -39.09 10.98 -13.04
CA ALA A 116 -40.33 11.58 -12.51
C ALA A 116 -40.24 13.07 -12.12
N GLY A 117 -39.11 13.78 -12.30
CA GLY A 117 -39.02 15.20 -11.94
C GLY A 117 -37.61 15.78 -12.03
N GLY A 118 -37.34 16.53 -13.10
CA GLY A 118 -36.02 17.08 -13.41
C GLY A 118 -35.69 18.35 -12.63
N GLN A 119 -34.84 18.27 -11.60
CA GLN A 119 -34.17 19.45 -11.04
C GLN A 119 -32.93 19.16 -10.13
N HIS A 120 -32.24 18.02 -10.29
CA HIS A 120 -31.11 17.64 -9.43
C HIS A 120 -29.73 17.54 -10.10
N SER A 121 -29.59 17.85 -11.39
CA SER A 121 -28.35 17.58 -12.16
C SER A 121 -27.14 18.47 -11.83
N VAL A 122 -27.34 19.69 -11.33
CA VAL A 122 -26.23 20.66 -11.14
C VAL A 122 -25.47 20.43 -9.83
N SER A 123 -26.15 19.98 -8.76
CA SER A 123 -25.50 19.68 -7.47
C SER A 123 -24.64 18.41 -7.52
N ALA A 124 -24.98 17.47 -8.40
CA ALA A 124 -24.28 16.20 -8.53
C ALA A 124 -22.95 16.35 -9.29
N ALA A 125 -22.91 17.22 -10.31
CA ALA A 125 -21.69 17.54 -11.06
C ALA A 125 -20.63 18.29 -10.23
N ALA A 126 -21.05 19.23 -9.37
CA ALA A 126 -20.14 19.93 -8.45
C ALA A 126 -19.50 18.95 -7.45
N HIS A 127 -20.28 18.03 -6.89
CA HIS A 127 -19.76 17.01 -5.99
C HIS A 127 -18.78 16.05 -6.68
N ARG A 128 -19.05 15.63 -7.93
CA ARG A 128 -18.09 14.82 -8.72
C ARG A 128 -16.74 15.52 -8.91
N SER A 129 -16.73 16.83 -9.14
CA SER A 129 -15.48 17.58 -9.34
C SER A 129 -14.60 17.63 -8.09
N GLU A 130 -15.18 17.81 -6.90
CA GLU A 130 -14.46 17.80 -5.62
C GLU A 130 -13.89 16.41 -5.28
N PHE A 131 -14.63 15.34 -5.60
CA PHE A 131 -14.16 13.97 -5.41
C PHE A 131 -13.05 13.58 -6.38
N GLN A 132 -13.12 14.04 -7.63
CA GLN A 132 -12.09 13.79 -8.64
C GLN A 132 -10.77 14.50 -8.30
N GLU A 133 -10.84 15.74 -7.80
CA GLU A 133 -9.67 16.48 -7.33
C GLU A 133 -9.02 15.79 -6.12
N SER A 134 -9.83 15.34 -5.16
CA SER A 134 -9.34 14.59 -3.99
C SER A 134 -8.70 13.26 -4.40
N ALA A 135 -9.33 12.50 -5.30
CA ALA A 135 -8.79 11.25 -5.81
C ALA A 135 -7.46 11.45 -6.57
N LEU A 136 -7.36 12.54 -7.34
CA LEU A 136 -6.12 12.92 -8.03
C LEU A 136 -5.01 13.27 -7.04
N HIS A 137 -5.33 14.00 -5.97
CA HIS A 137 -4.36 14.36 -4.93
C HIS A 137 -3.82 13.12 -4.19
N TYR A 138 -4.71 12.20 -3.77
CA TYR A 138 -4.29 10.97 -3.12
C TYR A 138 -3.55 10.02 -4.07
N GLY A 139 -3.99 9.90 -5.33
CA GLY A 139 -3.34 9.08 -6.35
C GLY A 139 -1.96 9.62 -6.76
N GLY A 140 -1.84 10.93 -6.91
CA GLY A 140 -0.56 11.61 -7.16
C GLY A 140 0.41 11.43 -6.00
N GLY A 141 -0.07 11.61 -4.76
CA GLY A 141 0.70 11.33 -3.55
C GLY A 141 1.17 9.88 -3.49
N MET A 142 0.29 8.92 -3.77
CA MET A 142 0.64 7.49 -3.77
C MET A 142 1.72 7.18 -4.80
N THR A 143 1.62 7.76 -5.99
CA THR A 143 2.62 7.62 -7.06
C THR A 143 3.98 8.17 -6.61
N ALA A 144 4.01 9.35 -5.98
CA ALA A 144 5.24 9.92 -5.45
C ALA A 144 5.88 9.04 -4.36
N VAL A 145 5.07 8.47 -3.45
CA VAL A 145 5.54 7.54 -2.43
C VAL A 145 6.11 6.27 -3.05
N LEU A 146 5.46 5.70 -4.07
CA LEU A 146 5.97 4.52 -4.78
C LEU A 146 7.31 4.77 -5.48
N VAL A 147 7.46 5.94 -6.12
CA VAL A 147 8.72 6.33 -6.75
C VAL A 147 9.82 6.46 -5.68
N LEU A 148 9.56 7.19 -4.59
CA LEU A 148 10.54 7.36 -3.53
C LEU A 148 10.89 6.02 -2.84
N GLN A 149 9.90 5.17 -2.62
CA GLN A 149 10.09 3.81 -2.11
C GLN A 149 10.98 2.97 -3.04
N SER A 150 10.78 3.04 -4.36
CA SER A 150 11.62 2.29 -5.31
C SER A 150 13.08 2.74 -5.28
N VAL A 151 13.33 4.05 -5.13
CA VAL A 151 14.69 4.60 -4.95
C VAL A 151 15.33 4.07 -3.65
N VAL A 152 14.58 4.06 -2.54
CA VAL A 152 15.06 3.51 -1.27
C VAL A 152 15.37 2.01 -1.41
N MET A 153 14.53 1.23 -2.08
CA MET A 153 14.78 -0.19 -2.30
C MET A 153 16.03 -0.44 -3.16
N LEU A 154 16.28 0.36 -4.20
CA LEU A 154 17.52 0.29 -4.99
C LEU A 154 18.74 0.60 -4.13
N ALA A 155 18.66 1.63 -3.27
CA ALA A 155 19.74 1.95 -2.33
C ALA A 155 20.00 0.80 -1.34
N GLN A 156 18.96 0.12 -0.86
CA GLN A 156 19.08 -1.04 0.02
C GLN A 156 19.77 -2.23 -0.68
N ILE A 157 19.47 -2.46 -1.96
CA ILE A 157 20.17 -3.50 -2.75
C ILE A 157 21.66 -3.16 -2.84
N GLY A 158 22.00 -1.91 -3.17
CA GLY A 158 23.39 -1.45 -3.22
C GLY A 158 24.10 -1.61 -1.87
N LEU A 159 23.41 -1.27 -0.77
CA LEU A 159 23.92 -1.45 0.58
C LEU A 159 24.13 -2.93 0.92
N GLY A 160 23.20 -3.80 0.55
CA GLY A 160 23.32 -5.25 0.74
C GLY A 160 24.52 -5.84 -0.01
N ILE A 161 24.75 -5.44 -1.26
CA ILE A 161 25.93 -5.85 -2.04
C ILE A 161 27.21 -5.35 -1.36
N TYR A 162 27.23 -4.08 -0.93
CA TYR A 162 28.36 -3.51 -0.19
C TYR A 162 28.68 -4.33 1.09
N GLY A 163 27.65 -4.66 1.87
CA GLY A 163 27.79 -5.48 3.08
C GLY A 163 28.34 -6.88 2.79
N ILE A 164 27.85 -7.54 1.74
CA ILE A 164 28.34 -8.86 1.31
C ILE A 164 29.83 -8.79 0.94
N VAL A 165 30.23 -7.79 0.15
CA VAL A 165 31.64 -7.61 -0.24
C VAL A 165 32.53 -7.44 0.98
N GLN A 166 32.11 -6.63 1.95
CA GLN A 166 32.88 -6.42 3.18
C GLN A 166 33.03 -7.70 4.02
N VAL A 167 31.95 -8.45 4.21
CA VAL A 167 32.00 -9.71 4.96
C VAL A 167 32.89 -10.74 4.25
N LEU A 168 32.81 -10.84 2.92
CA LEU A 168 33.66 -11.73 2.14
C LEU A 168 35.15 -11.35 2.21
N GLN A 169 35.46 -10.04 2.24
CA GLN A 169 36.84 -9.58 2.41
C GLN A 169 37.41 -9.99 3.77
N VAL A 170 36.64 -9.80 4.86
CA VAL A 170 37.04 -10.23 6.20
C VAL A 170 37.24 -11.74 6.28
N GLN A 171 36.35 -12.52 5.67
CA GLN A 171 36.47 -13.98 5.64
C GLN A 171 37.71 -14.46 4.87
N ARG A 172 38.10 -13.77 3.78
CA ARG A 172 39.32 -14.11 3.03
C ARG A 172 40.61 -13.73 3.75
N ALA A 173 40.58 -12.68 4.57
CA ALA A 173 41.73 -12.25 5.35
C ALA A 173 41.98 -13.13 6.60
N ASP A 174 41.12 -14.11 6.86
CA ASP A 174 41.11 -14.96 8.07
C ASP A 174 40.94 -14.16 9.38
N ASP A 175 40.54 -12.88 9.28
CA ASP A 175 40.27 -11.96 10.37
C ASP A 175 38.84 -12.08 10.92
N GLY A 176 38.10 -13.11 10.49
CA GLY A 176 36.70 -13.32 10.88
C GLY A 176 36.48 -13.40 12.39
N TYR A 177 37.46 -13.93 13.13
CA TYR A 177 37.42 -14.03 14.59
C TYR A 177 37.41 -12.66 15.29
N LEU A 178 38.00 -11.62 14.68
CA LEU A 178 38.03 -10.25 15.21
C LEU A 178 36.66 -9.57 15.19
N CYS A 179 35.78 -9.99 14.28
CA CYS A 179 34.43 -9.45 14.14
C CYS A 179 33.39 -10.25 14.96
N GLY A 180 33.79 -11.32 15.65
CA GLY A 180 32.95 -12.11 16.56
C GLY A 180 31.69 -12.67 15.87
N GLU A 181 30.56 -12.62 16.57
CA GLU A 181 29.27 -13.09 16.04
C GLU A 181 28.63 -12.15 15.00
N SER A 182 29.24 -11.00 14.72
CA SER A 182 28.66 -9.97 13.84
C SER A 182 28.43 -10.47 12.42
N ILE A 183 29.25 -11.42 11.96
CA ILE A 183 29.11 -12.04 10.63
C ILE A 183 27.83 -12.89 10.56
N ASN A 184 27.55 -13.69 11.60
CA ASN A 184 26.34 -14.51 11.65
C ASN A 184 25.09 -13.62 11.69
N VAL A 185 25.11 -12.58 12.54
CA VAL A 185 24.01 -11.62 12.64
C VAL A 185 23.79 -10.86 11.33
N PHE A 186 24.88 -10.49 10.63
CA PHE A 186 24.78 -9.91 9.30
C PHE A 186 23.97 -10.80 8.35
N TRP A 187 24.29 -12.10 8.25
CA TRP A 187 23.58 -13.02 7.36
C TRP A 187 22.12 -13.22 7.76
N THR A 188 21.83 -13.31 9.07
CA THR A 188 20.46 -13.42 9.57
C THR A 188 19.64 -12.18 9.22
N LEU A 189 20.16 -10.98 9.48
CA LEU A 189 19.45 -9.74 9.20
C LEU A 189 19.29 -9.51 7.70
N LEU A 190 20.32 -9.79 6.90
CA LEU A 190 20.26 -9.71 5.44
C LEU A 190 19.19 -10.67 4.87
N GLY A 191 19.10 -11.88 5.40
CA GLY A 191 18.07 -12.85 5.02
C GLY A 191 16.66 -12.35 5.33
N LEU A 192 16.45 -11.80 6.53
CA LEU A 192 15.16 -11.19 6.91
C LEU A 192 14.80 -10.00 6.01
N HIS A 193 15.80 -9.16 5.66
CA HIS A 193 15.62 -8.04 4.75
C HIS A 193 15.20 -8.50 3.34
N PHE A 194 15.79 -9.59 2.84
CA PHE A 194 15.42 -10.17 1.55
C PHE A 194 13.98 -10.72 1.56
N ILE A 195 13.59 -11.41 2.62
CA ILE A 195 12.21 -11.90 2.81
C ILE A 195 11.23 -10.72 2.82
N GLN A 196 11.52 -9.69 3.60
CA GLN A 196 10.70 -8.47 3.68
C GLN A 196 10.51 -7.84 2.29
N ASN A 197 11.60 -7.60 1.56
CA ASN A 197 11.53 -6.99 0.23
C ASN A 197 10.72 -7.86 -0.75
N THR A 198 10.88 -9.18 -0.69
CA THR A 198 10.11 -10.11 -1.52
C THR A 198 8.62 -10.07 -1.19
N CYS A 199 8.25 -9.98 0.09
CA CYS A 199 6.85 -9.85 0.52
C CYS A 199 6.21 -8.54 0.02
N VAL A 200 6.96 -7.44 0.01
CA VAL A 200 6.49 -6.14 -0.48
C VAL A 200 6.30 -6.15 -2.00
N VAL A 201 7.28 -6.66 -2.77
CA VAL A 201 7.22 -6.72 -4.25
C VAL A 201 6.14 -7.70 -4.72
N GLY A 202 6.02 -8.86 -4.08
CA GLY A 202 5.05 -9.90 -4.46
C GLY A 202 3.60 -9.43 -4.35
N LYS A 203 3.29 -8.50 -3.43
CA LYS A 203 1.96 -7.88 -3.33
C LYS A 203 1.70 -6.87 -4.44
N LEU A 204 2.70 -6.08 -4.83
CA LEU A 204 2.56 -5.07 -5.90
C LEU A 204 2.23 -5.75 -7.25
N SER A 205 2.90 -6.86 -7.56
CA SER A 205 2.68 -7.61 -8.80
C SER A 205 1.29 -8.23 -8.89
N LYS A 206 0.71 -8.70 -7.78
CA LYS A 206 -0.65 -9.27 -7.76
C LYS A 206 -1.73 -8.20 -7.86
N GLY A 207 -1.49 -7.01 -7.31
CA GLY A 207 -2.40 -5.86 -7.45
C GLY A 207 -2.53 -5.39 -8.90
N LEU A 208 -1.42 -5.33 -9.64
CA LEU A 208 -1.40 -4.97 -11.07
C LEU A 208 -2.12 -5.98 -11.98
N GLN A 209 -2.15 -7.26 -11.61
CA GLN A 209 -2.87 -8.31 -12.37
C GLN A 209 -4.38 -8.29 -12.16
N HIS A 210 -4.89 -7.59 -11.14
CA HIS A 210 -6.32 -7.47 -10.85
C HIS A 210 -6.93 -6.14 -11.32
N HIS A 211 -6.24 -5.38 -12.17
CA HIS A 211 -6.93 -4.32 -12.89
C HIS A 211 -7.94 -4.98 -13.84
N PRO A 212 -9.26 -4.80 -13.66
CA PRO A 212 -10.22 -5.25 -14.65
C PRO A 212 -9.85 -4.53 -15.95
N ARG A 213 -9.51 -5.30 -16.99
CA ARG A 213 -9.50 -4.79 -18.36
C ARG A 213 -10.87 -4.18 -18.57
N GLY A 214 -10.88 -2.87 -18.83
CA GLY A 214 -12.08 -2.14 -19.14
C GLY A 214 -12.86 -2.85 -20.24
N ILE A 215 -14.16 -2.89 -20.02
CA ILE A 215 -15.21 -3.20 -20.99
C ILE A 215 -15.10 -2.13 -22.07
N ASP A 216 -14.27 -2.34 -23.09
CA ASP A 216 -14.13 -1.46 -24.26
C ASP A 216 -14.22 -2.25 -25.58
N GLU A 217 -14.73 -3.50 -25.55
CA GLU A 217 -14.85 -4.36 -26.75
C GLU A 217 -16.28 -4.64 -27.25
N ASP A 218 -17.32 -3.94 -26.75
CA ASP A 218 -18.72 -4.21 -27.18
C ASP A 218 -19.40 -3.06 -27.96
N VAL A 219 -18.66 -2.10 -28.53
CA VAL A 219 -19.25 -0.98 -29.32
C VAL A 219 -18.62 -0.84 -30.71
N LEU A 220 -18.28 -1.96 -31.37
CA LEU A 220 -17.81 -1.93 -32.75
C LEU A 220 -18.19 -3.21 -33.50
N ASP A 221 -19.48 -3.54 -33.51
CA ASP A 221 -20.06 -4.45 -34.52
C ASP A 221 -21.56 -4.14 -34.68
N SER A 222 -21.85 -3.04 -35.38
CA SER A 222 -23.17 -2.76 -35.97
C SER A 222 -22.98 -1.72 -37.08
N ASP A 223 -22.49 -2.19 -38.22
CA ASP A 223 -22.78 -1.63 -39.56
C ASP A 223 -22.77 -2.76 -40.58
#